data_AF-A0A2E5ZE13-F1
#
_entry.id   AF-A0A2E5ZE13-F1
#
_cell.length_a   1.000
_cell.length_b   1.000
_cell.length_c   1.000
_cell.angle_alpha   90.00
_cell.angle_beta   90.00
_cell.angle_gamma   90.00
#
_symmetry.space_group_name_H-M   'P 1'
#
loop_
_entity.id
_entity.type
_entity.pdbx_description
1 polymer ?
#
loop_
_entity_poly.entity_id
_entity_poly.type
_entity_poly.pdbx_seq_one_letter_code
_entity_poly.pdbx_strand_id
1 'polypeptide(L)' 'MSHVSSKEIDEMSQEQRELTLEELRDEMLQLRSQQALGGSASNSGAYKQTRRSIARLLTKMNQEKEE' A
#
# COMPACT_ATOMS: atom_id res chain seq x y z
N MET A 1 -9.20 -0.41 -6.98
CA MET A 1 -7.74 -0.62 -7.09
C MET A 1 -7.18 -0.06 -5.78
N SER A 2 -6.23 -0.65 -5.07
CA SER A 2 -5.27 -1.64 -5.51
C SER A 2 -4.70 -2.28 -4.25
N HIS A 3 -4.97 -3.58 -4.05
CA HIS A 3 -4.17 -4.33 -3.10
C HIS A 3 -3.14 -5.08 -3.93
N VAL A 4 -1.88 -4.79 -3.69
CA VAL A 4 -0.81 -5.54 -4.34
C VAL A 4 -0.51 -6.82 -3.58
N SER A 5 -0.56 -7.93 -4.30
CA SER A 5 -0.11 -9.26 -3.89
C SER A 5 1.41 -9.38 -4.05
N SER A 6 2.02 -10.39 -3.42
CA SER A 6 3.48 -10.58 -3.53
C SER A 6 3.90 -10.89 -4.96
N LYS A 7 3.08 -11.65 -5.71
CA LYS A 7 3.38 -12.02 -7.10
C LYS A 7 3.42 -10.80 -8.02
N GLU A 8 2.44 -9.91 -7.88
CA GLU A 8 2.42 -8.66 -8.66
C GLU A 8 3.64 -7.79 -8.35
N ILE A 9 4.07 -7.73 -7.08
CA ILE A 9 5.28 -6.99 -6.70
C ILE A 9 6.53 -7.62 -7.31
N ASP A 10 6.62 -8.94 -7.33
CA ASP A 10 7.76 -9.67 -7.92
C ASP A 10 7.86 -9.41 -9.45
N GLU A 11 6.75 -9.13 -10.12
CA GLU A 11 6.69 -8.79 -11.54
C GLU A 11 6.96 -7.28 -11.82
N MET A 12 6.91 -6.42 -10.79
CA MET A 12 7.17 -4.98 -10.92
C MET A 12 8.66 -4.65 -10.96
N SER A 13 9.03 -3.71 -11.82
CA SER A 13 10.34 -3.04 -11.77
C SER A 13 10.49 -2.16 -10.52
N GLN A 14 11.72 -1.79 -10.18
CA GLN A 14 12.00 -0.90 -9.05
C GLN A 14 11.22 0.43 -9.15
N GLU A 15 11.19 1.05 -10.33
CA GLU A 15 10.44 2.30 -10.58
C GLU A 15 8.93 2.09 -10.39
N GLN A 16 8.39 0.98 -10.89
CA GLN A 16 6.97 0.65 -10.71
C GLN A 16 6.61 0.45 -9.24
N ARG A 17 7.51 -0.15 -8.45
CA ARG A 17 7.32 -0.32 -7.01
C ARG A 17 7.33 1.03 -6.28
N GLU A 18 8.21 1.93 -6.66
CA GLU A 18 8.27 3.27 -6.07
C GLU A 18 6.99 4.08 -6.36
N LEU A 19 6.53 4.07 -7.62
CA LEU A 19 5.26 4.71 -8.01
C LEU A 19 4.07 4.08 -7.26
N THR A 20 3.99 2.75 -7.23
CA THR A 20 2.92 2.04 -6.52
C THR A 20 2.93 2.36 -5.02
N LEU A 21 4.11 2.54 -4.42
CA LEU A 21 4.25 2.91 -3.01
C LEU A 21 3.69 4.31 -2.74
N GLU A 22 3.93 5.26 -3.64
CA GLU A 22 3.41 6.61 -3.56
C GLU A 22 1.88 6.62 -3.66
N GLU A 23 1.31 5.94 -4.65
CA GLU A 23 -0.14 5.80 -4.83
C GLU A 23 -0.82 5.20 -3.58
N LEU A 24 -0.25 4.14 -3.00
CA LEU A 24 -0.78 3.51 -1.79
C LEU A 24 -0.71 4.44 -0.56
N ARG A 25 0.30 5.32 -0.48
CA ARG A 25 0.42 6.30 0.61
C ARG A 25 -0.62 7.40 0.49
N ASP A 26 -0.92 7.85 -0.73
CA ASP A 26 -1.98 8.83 -0.98
C ASP A 26 -3.36 8.25 -0.64
N GLU A 27 -3.63 7.01 -1.05
CA GLU A 27 -4.87 6.31 -0.66
C GLU A 27 -4.97 6.20 0.88
N MET A 28 -3.88 5.84 1.54
CA MET A 28 -3.81 5.74 3.00
C MET A 28 -4.10 7.09 3.68
N LEU A 29 -3.62 8.20 3.11
CA LEU A 29 -3.92 9.54 3.62
C LEU A 29 -5.41 9.85 3.51
N GLN A 30 -6.03 9.55 2.37
CA GLN A 30 -7.48 9.74 2.17
C GLN A 30 -8.30 8.91 3.16
N LEU A 31 -7.93 7.64 3.37
CA LEU A 31 -8.60 6.75 4.32
C LEU A 31 -8.47 7.24 5.77
N ARG A 32 -7.33 7.80 6.15
CA ARG A 32 -7.14 8.45 7.47
C ARG A 32 -8.01 9.70 7.61
N SER A 33 -8.09 10.53 6.57
CA SER A 33 -8.96 11.72 6.57
C SER A 33 -10.43 11.36 6.75
N GLN A 34 -10.91 10.34 6.05
CA GLN A 34 -12.27 9.82 6.21
C GLN A 34 -12.53 9.30 7.63
N GLN A 35 -11.56 8.57 8.20
CA GLN A 35 -11.67 8.08 9.58
C GLN A 35 -11.76 9.22 10.60
N ALA A 36 -10.94 10.27 10.43
CA ALA A 36 -10.91 11.42 11.33
C ALA A 36 -12.22 12.22 11.33
N LEU A 37 -12.89 12.32 10.17
CA LEU A 37 -14.18 13.01 10.02
C LEU A 37 -15.38 12.23 10.55
N GLY A 38 -15.17 11.09 11.21
CA GLY A 38 -16.25 10.26 11.74
C GLY A 38 -16.89 9.34 10.69
N GLY A 39 -16.22 9.08 9.57
CA GLY A 39 -16.54 8.02 8.60
C GLY A 39 -16.27 6.63 9.19
N SER A 40 -16.94 6.31 10.28
CA SER A 40 -16.73 5.10 11.05
C SER A 40 -17.45 3.93 10.38
N ALA A 41 -16.73 2.82 10.21
CA ALA A 41 -17.12 1.50 9.72
C ALA A 41 -16.99 1.21 8.20
N SER A 42 -17.40 2.10 7.29
CA SER A 42 -17.53 1.73 5.86
C SER A 42 -16.22 1.32 5.18
N ASN A 43 -15.07 1.90 5.54
CA ASN A 43 -13.80 1.66 4.84
C ASN A 43 -12.70 1.01 5.70
N SER A 44 -13.06 0.39 6.82
CA SER A 44 -12.07 -0.26 7.72
C SER A 44 -11.33 -1.44 7.07
N GLY A 45 -11.98 -2.15 6.13
CA GLY A 45 -11.36 -3.20 5.31
C GLY A 45 -10.30 -2.63 4.37
N ALA A 46 -10.64 -1.58 3.62
CA ALA A 46 -9.71 -0.89 2.72
C ALA A 46 -8.49 -0.38 3.48
N TYR A 47 -8.68 0.27 4.64
CA TYR A 47 -7.58 0.72 5.50
C TYR A 47 -6.60 -0.41 5.84
N LYS A 48 -7.12 -1.57 6.29
CA LYS A 48 -6.27 -2.72 6.64
C LYS A 48 -5.54 -3.27 5.42
N GLN A 49 -6.20 -3.25 4.26
CA GLN A 49 -5.68 -3.78 3.02
C GLN A 49 -4.56 -2.89 2.46
N THR A 50 -4.79 -1.59 2.30
CA THR A 50 -3.78 -0.61 1.86
C THR A 50 -2.56 -0.63 2.79
N ARG A 51 -2.77 -0.67 4.12
CA ARG A 51 -1.67 -0.78 5.09
C ARG A 51 -0.81 -2.04 4.89
N ARG A 52 -1.44 -3.19 4.62
CA ARG A 52 -0.73 -4.46 4.37
C ARG A 52 0.01 -4.45 3.03
N SER A 53 -0.57 -3.84 2.01
CA SER A 53 0.06 -3.69 0.69
C SER A 53 1.31 -2.81 0.77
N ILE A 54 1.26 -1.69 1.48
CA ILE A 54 2.45 -0.85 1.76
C ILE A 54 3.54 -1.67 2.46
N ALA A 55 3.18 -2.41 3.51
CA ALA A 55 4.15 -3.20 4.27
C ALA A 55 4.82 -4.26 3.39
N ARG A 56 4.05 -4.98 2.57
CA ARG A 56 4.57 -6.01 1.66
C ARG A 56 5.55 -5.43 0.63
N LEU A 57 5.21 -4.29 0.05
CA LEU A 57 6.03 -3.60 -0.94
C LEU A 57 7.37 -3.15 -0.33
N LEU A 58 7.32 -2.52 0.86
CA LEU A 58 8.52 -2.13 1.60
C LEU A 58 9.40 -3.33 1.97
N THR A 59 8.81 -4.45 2.39
CA THR A 59 9.56 -5.68 2.67
C THR A 59 10.33 -6.15 1.45
N LYS A 60 9.69 -6.21 0.28
CA LYS A 60 10.32 -6.65 -0.97
C LYS A 60 11.44 -5.71 -1.44
N MET A 61 11.17 -4.40 -1.40
CA MET A 61 12.18 -3.39 -1.75
C MET A 61 13.40 -3.42 -0.81
N ASN A 62 13.22 -3.79 0.46
CA ASN A 62 14.34 -3.93 1.39
C ASN A 62 15.12 -5.23 1.15
N GLN A 63 14.44 -6.33 0.84
CA GLN A 63 15.09 -7.61 0.51
C GLN A 63 16.02 -7.46 -0.70
N GLU A 64 15.59 -6.75 -1.75
CA GLU A 64 16.42 -6.50 -2.94
C GLU A 64 17.60 -5.55 -2.72
N LYS A 65 17.61 -4.78 -1.62
CA LYS A 65 18.74 -3.91 -1.27
C LYS A 65 19.80 -4.62 -0.44
N GLU A 66 19.43 -5.70 0.25
CA GLU A 66 20.33 -6.50 1.08
C GLU A 66 21.03 -7.62 0.28
N GLU A 67 20.50 -7.99 -0.88
CA GLU A 67 21.14 -8.85 -1.90
C GLU A 67 22.11 -8.07 -2.80
#